data_AF-A0A6P4EKN4-F1
#
_entry.id   AF-A0A6P4EKN4-F1
#
_cell.length_a   1.000
_cell.length_b   1.000
_cell.length_c   1.000
_cell.angle_alpha   90.00
_cell.angle_beta   90.00
_cell.angle_gamma   90.00
#
_symmetry.space_group_name_H-M   'P 1'
#
loop_
_entity.id
_entity.type
_entity.pdbx_description
1 polymer ?
#
loop_
_entity_poly.entity_id
_entity_poly.type
_entity_poly.pdbx_seq_one_letter_code
_entity_poly.pdbx_strand_id
1 'polypeptide(L)'
;MAGAKENCVARRTVRQVQQNFAESLGYADEIIWDLLSQDEGDKLKEKIKELFRDPYSSKDQELATISWADFEKHEKNRKKLVAHNERVRQIIFDAVWEQRKYTNRQSLTAIIYVLVVADEVDVHRAEDSRTFSCHPVFRARRCV
;
A
#
# COMPACT_ATOMS: atom_id res chain seq x y z
N MET A 1 -24.04 8.94 -14.10
CA MET A 1 -23.02 7.96 -13.65
C MET A 1 -21.86 8.75 -13.03
N ALA A 2 -22.01 9.19 -11.78
CA ALA A 2 -20.99 9.99 -11.09
C ALA A 2 -20.05 9.05 -10.35
N GLY A 3 -18.86 8.81 -10.90
CA GLY A 3 -17.78 8.13 -10.20
C GLY A 3 -17.20 9.08 -9.14
N ALA A 4 -17.35 8.71 -7.87
CA ALA A 4 -16.71 9.39 -6.76
C ALA A 4 -15.19 9.24 -6.90
N LYS A 5 -14.54 10.25 -7.48
CA LYS A 5 -13.09 10.44 -7.31
C LYS A 5 -12.87 10.76 -5.84
N GLU A 6 -12.37 9.80 -5.06
CA GLU A 6 -11.77 10.07 -3.75
C GLU A 6 -10.58 11.01 -3.97
N ASN A 7 -10.86 12.32 -3.93
CA ASN A 7 -9.85 13.34 -3.92
C ASN A 7 -9.19 13.30 -2.53
N CYS A 8 -8.14 12.49 -2.38
CA CYS A 8 -7.20 12.65 -1.30
C CYS A 8 -6.45 13.97 -1.56
N VAL A 9 -7.02 15.09 -1.12
CA VAL A 9 -6.26 16.35 -1.05
C VAL A 9 -5.21 16.13 0.03
N ALA A 10 -4.04 15.63 -0.37
CA ALA A 10 -2.96 15.37 0.56
C ALA A 10 -2.51 16.72 1.14
N ARG A 11 -2.43 16.83 2.47
CA ARG A 11 -1.86 18.04 3.13
C ARG A 11 -0.39 18.27 2.75
N ARG A 12 0.26 17.28 2.14
CA ARG A 12 1.67 17.24 1.77
C ARG A 12 1.80 17.19 0.25
N THR A 13 2.87 17.79 -0.28
CA THR A 13 3.17 17.71 -1.72
C THR A 13 3.76 16.35 -2.07
N VAL A 14 3.72 15.98 -3.36
CA VAL A 14 4.36 14.75 -3.88
C VAL A 14 5.82 14.68 -3.44
N ARG A 15 6.58 15.78 -3.60
CA ARG A 15 7.98 15.90 -3.17
C ARG A 15 8.16 15.51 -1.70
N GLN A 16 7.33 16.06 -0.82
CA GLN A 16 7.42 15.77 0.61
C GLN A 16 7.13 14.29 0.91
N VAL A 17 6.17 13.67 0.22
CA VAL A 17 5.87 12.26 0.42
C VAL A 17 6.99 11.37 -0.11
N GLN A 18 7.53 11.68 -1.29
CA GLN A 18 8.68 10.97 -1.84
C GLN A 18 9.91 11.08 -0.93
N GLN A 19 10.20 12.27 -0.39
CA GLN A 19 11.30 12.48 0.53
C GLN A 19 11.13 11.66 1.81
N ASN A 20 9.91 11.65 2.40
CA ASN A 20 9.64 10.82 3.57
C ASN A 20 9.85 9.33 3.27
N PHE A 21 9.44 8.85 2.09
CA PHE A 21 9.72 7.46 1.69
C PHE A 21 11.21 7.20 1.51
N ALA A 22 11.95 8.11 0.88
CA ALA A 22 13.39 7.98 0.72
C ALA A 22 14.11 7.91 2.08
N GLU A 23 13.71 8.75 3.04
CA GLU A 23 14.30 8.80 4.39
C GLU A 23 13.93 7.60 5.26
N SER A 24 12.71 7.08 5.12
CA SER A 24 12.20 5.98 5.96
C SER A 24 12.45 4.58 5.40
N LEU A 25 12.52 4.45 4.07
CA LEU A 25 12.60 3.17 3.36
C LEU A 25 13.87 3.03 2.52
N GLY A 26 14.54 4.13 2.21
CA GLY A 26 15.80 4.13 1.46
C GLY A 26 16.99 3.84 2.35
N TYR A 27 18.04 3.30 1.75
CA TYR A 27 19.37 3.21 2.34
C TYR A 27 20.34 3.85 1.35
N ALA A 28 20.77 5.08 1.67
CA ALA A 28 21.44 5.95 0.71
C ALA A 28 20.63 6.05 -0.61
N ASP A 29 21.29 5.93 -1.76
CA ASP A 29 20.67 5.97 -3.09
C ASP A 29 20.42 4.58 -3.69
N GLU A 30 20.48 3.52 -2.88
CA GLU A 30 20.38 2.13 -3.35
C GLU A 30 18.98 1.53 -3.18
N ILE A 31 18.58 0.70 -4.16
CA ILE A 31 17.37 -0.12 -4.04
C ILE A 31 17.66 -1.28 -3.09
N ILE A 32 16.98 -1.27 -1.94
CA ILE A 32 17.05 -2.36 -0.98
C ILE A 32 16.25 -3.56 -1.49
N TRP A 33 16.91 -4.71 -1.56
CA TRP A 33 16.27 -5.99 -1.87
C TRP A 33 16.01 -6.77 -0.59
N ASP A 34 14.77 -7.15 -0.37
CA ASP A 34 14.43 -8.16 0.62
C ASP A 34 14.88 -9.52 0.10
N LEU A 35 15.85 -10.12 0.78
CA LEU A 35 16.22 -11.51 0.63
C LEU A 35 15.49 -12.32 1.69
N LEU A 36 14.39 -12.99 1.30
CA LEU A 36 13.64 -13.86 2.19
C LEU A 36 13.93 -15.32 1.83
N SER A 37 14.38 -16.09 2.81
CA SER A 37 14.54 -17.53 2.68
C SER A 37 13.18 -18.24 2.62
N GLN A 38 13.18 -19.53 2.31
CA GLN A 38 11.96 -20.32 2.12
C GLN A 38 11.04 -20.34 3.35
N ASP A 39 11.61 -20.19 4.54
CA ASP A 39 10.87 -20.25 5.82
C ASP A 39 10.42 -18.87 6.31
N GLU A 40 10.85 -17.80 5.65
CA GLU A 40 10.57 -16.41 6.05
C GLU A 40 9.37 -15.79 5.31
N GLY A 41 8.49 -16.63 4.75
CA GLY A 41 7.29 -16.17 4.05
C GLY A 41 6.36 -15.34 4.94
N ASP A 42 6.33 -15.62 6.25
CA ASP A 42 5.49 -14.87 7.18
C ASP A 42 5.93 -13.40 7.32
N LYS A 43 7.24 -13.10 7.18
CA LYS A 43 7.74 -11.71 7.15
C LYS A 43 7.17 -10.94 5.96
N LEU A 44 6.99 -11.59 4.80
CA LEU A 44 6.37 -10.97 3.64
C LEU A 44 4.88 -10.69 3.89
N LYS A 45 4.16 -11.60 4.55
CA LYS A 45 2.74 -11.38 4.92
C LYS A 45 2.58 -10.20 5.86
N GLU A 46 3.45 -10.07 6.86
CA GLU A 46 3.46 -8.92 7.77
C GLU A 46 3.69 -7.61 7.02
N LYS A 47 4.66 -7.58 6.10
CA LYS A 47 4.91 -6.42 5.24
C LYS A 47 3.70 -6.07 4.38
N ILE A 48 3.05 -7.05 3.76
CA ILE A 48 1.84 -6.83 2.94
C ILE A 48 0.67 -6.35 3.81
N LYS A 49 0.57 -6.80 5.06
CA LYS A 49 -0.44 -6.34 6.01
C LYS A 49 -0.22 -4.87 6.40
N GLU A 50 1.03 -4.44 6.54
CA GLU A 50 1.37 -3.03 6.77
C GLU A 50 1.12 -2.14 5.55
N LEU A 51 1.26 -2.67 4.33
CA LEU A 51 0.90 -1.95 3.10
C LEU A 51 -0.60 -1.70 2.98
N PHE A 52 -1.40 -2.74 3.24
CA PHE A 52 -2.86 -2.69 3.15
C PHE A 52 -3.47 -2.83 4.53
N ARG A 53 -3.46 -1.76 5.33
CA ARG A 53 -3.97 -1.79 6.71
C ARG A 53 -5.49 -1.93 6.76
N ASP A 54 -5.95 -2.61 7.80
CA ASP A 54 -7.39 -2.66 8.08
C ASP A 54 -7.88 -1.34 8.67
N PRO A 55 -9.14 -0.96 8.40
CA PRO A 55 -9.73 0.22 9.01
C PRO A 55 -9.71 0.07 10.53
N TYR A 56 -9.28 1.13 11.23
CA TYR A 56 -9.27 1.16 12.68
C TYR A 56 -10.65 0.79 13.23
N SER A 57 -10.67 -0.07 14.25
CA SER A 57 -11.90 -0.30 15.01
C SER A 57 -12.20 0.99 15.76
N SER A 58 -13.34 1.59 15.47
CA SER A 58 -13.90 2.77 16.13
C SER A 58 -14.27 2.52 17.60
N LYS A 59 -13.32 2.05 18.42
CA LYS A 59 -13.46 2.08 19.88
C LYS A 59 -12.91 3.39 20.46
N ASP A 60 -12.02 4.08 19.73
CA ASP A 60 -11.24 5.20 20.27
C ASP A 60 -11.54 6.57 19.63
N GLN A 61 -12.50 6.69 18.71
CA GLN A 61 -12.85 7.99 18.12
C GLN A 61 -14.35 8.28 18.18
N GLU A 62 -14.69 9.04 19.22
CA GLU A 62 -15.85 9.91 19.44
C GLU A 62 -17.26 9.31 19.36
N LEU A 63 -17.88 9.23 20.54
CA LEU A 63 -19.31 9.19 20.76
C LEU A 63 -20.00 10.35 20.03
N ALA A 64 -20.52 10.10 18.82
CA ALA A 64 -21.38 11.05 18.13
C ALA A 64 -22.50 10.32 17.39
N THR A 65 -23.61 10.09 18.12
CA THR A 65 -25.00 10.07 17.59
C THR A 65 -25.23 9.33 16.26
N ILE A 66 -24.72 8.10 16.13
CA ILE A 66 -25.06 7.24 14.99
C ILE A 66 -26.26 6.38 15.39
N SER A 67 -27.34 6.42 14.60
CA SER A 67 -28.49 5.53 14.75
C SER A 67 -28.03 4.07 14.82
N TRP A 68 -28.67 3.23 15.65
CA TRP A 68 -28.28 1.81 15.74
C TRP A 68 -28.25 1.11 14.39
N ALA A 69 -29.17 1.46 13.49
CA ALA A 69 -29.22 0.93 12.15
C ALA A 69 -28.00 1.31 11.30
N ASP A 70 -27.49 2.54 11.46
CA ASP A 70 -26.30 3.01 10.76
C ASP A 70 -25.04 2.36 11.32
N PHE A 71 -24.94 2.20 12.65
CA PHE A 71 -23.82 1.47 13.28
C PHE A 71 -23.71 0.03 12.77
N GLU A 72 -24.82 -0.71 12.72
CA GLU A 72 -24.84 -2.07 12.17
C GLU A 72 -24.42 -2.10 10.70
N LYS A 73 -24.88 -1.13 9.90
CA LYS A 73 -24.51 -1.01 8.49
C LYS A 73 -23.02 -0.71 8.33
N HIS A 74 -22.47 0.19 9.13
CA HIS A 74 -21.03 0.49 9.18
C HIS A 74 -20.21 -0.72 9.61
N GLU A 75 -20.65 -1.48 10.61
CA GLU A 75 -19.95 -2.68 11.05
C GLU A 75 -19.97 -3.78 9.99
N LYS A 76 -21.11 -3.98 9.31
CA LYS A 76 -21.23 -4.92 8.17
C LYS A 76 -20.31 -4.50 7.02
N ASN A 77 -20.27 -3.22 6.69
CA ASN A 77 -19.38 -2.70 5.64
C ASN A 77 -17.89 -2.86 6.02
N ARG A 78 -17.54 -2.61 7.29
CA ARG A 78 -16.19 -2.82 7.81
C ARG A 78 -15.76 -4.29 7.72
N LYS A 79 -16.63 -5.22 8.13
CA LYS A 79 -16.36 -6.67 8.02
C LYS A 79 -16.14 -7.09 6.57
N LYS A 80 -16.94 -6.57 5.64
CA LYS A 80 -16.76 -6.80 4.20
C LYS A 80 -15.42 -6.25 3.71
N LEU A 81 -15.03 -5.05 4.14
CA LEU A 81 -13.76 -4.44 3.74
C LEU A 81 -12.56 -5.21 4.28
N VAL A 82 -12.58 -5.63 5.55
CA VAL A 82 -11.52 -6.47 6.14
C VAL A 82 -11.41 -7.80 5.39
N ALA A 83 -12.54 -8.45 5.09
CA ALA A 83 -12.52 -9.70 4.31
C ALA A 83 -12.01 -9.48 2.87
N HIS A 84 -12.29 -8.31 2.27
CA HIS A 84 -11.75 -7.96 0.96
C HIS A 84 -10.24 -7.71 1.02
N ASN A 85 -9.77 -6.93 2.00
CA ASN A 85 -8.35 -6.69 2.23
C ASN A 85 -7.60 -8.00 2.40
N GLU A 86 -8.11 -8.93 3.19
CA GLU A 86 -7.47 -10.23 3.41
C GLU A 86 -7.31 -11.02 2.11
N ARG A 87 -8.33 -11.02 1.24
CA ARG A 87 -8.21 -11.66 -0.07
C ARG A 87 -7.16 -11.00 -0.95
N VAL A 88 -7.13 -9.66 -0.97
CA VAL A 88 -6.14 -8.91 -1.77
C VAL A 88 -4.73 -9.19 -1.26
N ARG A 89 -4.51 -9.18 0.06
CA ARG A 89 -3.21 -9.51 0.67
C ARG A 89 -2.77 -10.92 0.29
N GLN A 90 -3.66 -11.90 0.35
CA GLN A 90 -3.35 -13.28 -0.01
C GLN A 90 -2.97 -13.40 -1.49
N ILE A 91 -3.72 -12.77 -2.41
CA ILE A 91 -3.40 -12.78 -3.84
C ILE A 91 -2.02 -12.16 -4.10
N ILE A 92 -1.71 -11.02 -3.47
CA ILE A 92 -0.42 -10.36 -3.61
C ILE A 92 0.70 -11.25 -3.06
N PHE A 93 0.49 -11.84 -1.87
CA PHE A 93 1.44 -12.76 -1.27
C PHE A 93 1.74 -13.92 -2.22
N ASP A 94 0.72 -14.61 -2.71
CA ASP A 94 0.90 -15.75 -3.61
C ASP A 94 1.62 -15.34 -4.89
N ALA A 95 1.21 -14.25 -5.54
CA ALA A 95 1.81 -13.77 -6.78
C ALA A 95 3.30 -13.40 -6.64
N VAL A 96 3.66 -12.73 -5.54
CA VAL A 96 5.04 -12.32 -5.24
C VAL A 96 5.87 -13.52 -4.79
N TRP A 97 5.33 -14.33 -3.88
CA TRP A 97 6.03 -15.46 -3.28
C TRP A 97 6.32 -16.56 -4.30
N GLU A 98 5.42 -16.81 -5.25
CA GLU A 98 5.63 -17.76 -6.33
C GLU A 98 6.83 -17.40 -7.22
N GLN A 99 7.26 -16.13 -7.26
CA GLN A 99 8.43 -15.74 -8.05
C GLN A 99 9.73 -16.36 -7.53
N ARG A 100 9.78 -16.83 -6.27
CA ARG A 100 10.95 -17.51 -5.69
C ARG A 100 11.39 -18.77 -6.46
N LYS A 101 10.50 -19.33 -7.28
CA LYS A 101 10.82 -20.45 -8.18
C LYS A 101 11.95 -20.13 -9.16
N TYR A 102 12.20 -18.84 -9.41
CA TYR A 102 13.25 -18.36 -10.31
C TYR A 102 14.56 -17.96 -9.59
N THR A 103 14.63 -18.14 -8.27
CA THR A 103 15.73 -17.59 -7.44
C THR A 103 16.13 -18.59 -6.36
N ASN A 104 16.38 -19.85 -6.73
CA ASN A 104 16.79 -20.92 -5.81
C ASN A 104 15.93 -21.03 -4.53
N ARG A 105 14.61 -20.81 -4.67
CA ARG A 105 13.61 -20.79 -3.59
C ARG A 105 13.76 -19.65 -2.57
N GLN A 106 14.69 -18.74 -2.77
CA GLN A 106 14.77 -17.48 -2.04
C GLN A 106 13.92 -16.43 -2.76
N SER A 107 13.19 -15.59 -2.05
CA SER A 107 12.50 -14.45 -2.65
C SER A 107 13.44 -13.24 -2.66
N LEU A 108 13.75 -12.71 -3.85
CA LEU A 108 14.47 -11.45 -4.04
C LEU A 108 13.50 -10.39 -4.53
N THR A 109 12.97 -9.60 -3.60
CA THR A 109 11.87 -8.66 -3.88
C THR A 109 12.16 -7.26 -3.36
N ALA A 110 11.71 -6.24 -4.08
CA ALA A 110 11.75 -4.85 -3.65
C ALA A 110 10.37 -4.22 -3.86
N ILE A 111 9.99 -3.27 -3.01
CA ILE A 111 8.75 -2.50 -3.12
C ILE A 111 9.12 -1.08 -3.54
N ILE A 112 8.51 -0.61 -4.62
CA ILE A 112 8.70 0.74 -5.16
C ILE A 112 7.36 1.47 -5.09
N TYR A 113 7.34 2.67 -4.53
CA TYR A 113 6.13 3.48 -4.49
C TYR A 113 6.11 4.46 -5.66
N VAL A 114 5.07 4.36 -6.48
CA VAL A 114 4.85 5.25 -7.62
C VAL A 114 3.73 6.23 -7.27
N LEU A 115 4.05 7.53 -7.32
CA LEU A 115 3.05 8.59 -7.15
C LEU A 115 2.63 9.07 -8.54
N VAL A 116 1.32 9.06 -8.78
CA VAL A 116 0.71 9.52 -10.05
C VAL A 116 -0.08 10.78 -9.77
N VAL A 117 0.33 11.87 -10.41
CA VAL A 117 -0.30 13.19 -10.33
C VAL A 117 -1.33 13.32 -11.45
N ALA A 118 -2.55 13.71 -11.10
CA ALA A 118 -3.58 14.00 -12.09
C ALA A 118 -3.47 15.46 -12.53
N ASP A 119 -3.74 15.71 -13.82
CA ASP A 119 -4.01 17.04 -14.38
C ASP A 119 -2.83 18.03 -14.43
N GLU A 120 -1.58 17.54 -14.35
CA GLU A 120 -0.36 18.36 -14.57
C GLU A 120 0.38 17.90 -15.83
N VAL A 121 0.62 18.83 -16.76
CA VAL A 121 1.36 18.58 -18.02
C VAL A 121 2.86 18.87 -17.86
N ASP A 122 3.19 19.79 -16.94
CA ASP A 122 4.56 20.18 -16.67
C ASP A 122 5.20 19.27 -15.61
N VAL A 123 6.21 18.53 -16.04
CA VAL A 123 6.96 17.57 -15.21
C VAL A 123 7.58 18.26 -13.99
N HIS A 124 8.02 19.51 -14.12
CA HIS A 124 8.66 20.24 -13.02
C HIS A 124 7.68 20.72 -11.96
N ARG A 125 6.39 20.83 -12.28
CA ARG A 125 5.35 21.24 -11.30
C ARG A 125 4.66 20.05 -10.65
N ALA A 126 4.80 18.85 -11.22
CA ALA A 126 4.20 17.64 -10.69
C ALA A 126 4.62 17.34 -9.25
N GLU A 127 5.87 17.65 -8.88
CA GLU A 127 6.40 17.42 -7.53
C GLU A 127 5.75 18.31 -6.44
N ASP A 128 5.22 19.47 -6.82
CA ASP A 128 4.54 20.40 -5.92
C ASP A 128 3.03 20.11 -5.80
N SER A 129 2.52 19.20 -6.62
CA SER A 129 1.11 18.83 -6.59
C SER A 129 0.72 18.19 -5.26
N ARG A 130 -0.51 18.48 -4.84
CA ARG A 130 -1.16 17.92 -3.64
C ARG A 130 -2.22 16.88 -3.98
N THR A 131 -2.51 16.71 -5.26
CA THR A 131 -3.51 15.78 -5.77
C THR A 131 -2.78 14.66 -6.49
N PHE A 132 -2.54 13.57 -5.78
CA PHE A 132 -1.85 12.41 -6.32
C PHE A 132 -2.45 11.11 -5.77
N SER A 133 -2.21 10.03 -6.49
CA SER A 133 -2.47 8.66 -6.04
C SER A 133 -1.14 7.94 -5.84
N CYS A 134 -1.05 7.08 -4.82
CA CYS A 134 0.16 6.32 -4.49
C CYS A 134 -0.08 4.84 -4.73
N HIS A 135 0.78 4.20 -5.52
CA HIS A 135 0.64 2.81 -5.94
C HIS A 135 1.93 2.04 -5.64
N PRO A 136 1.89 0.98 -4.80
CA PRO A 136 3.04 0.11 -4.59
C PRO A 136 3.26 -0.82 -5.80
N VAL A 137 4.52 -0.94 -6.23
CA VAL A 137 4.97 -1.81 -7.31
C VAL A 137 5.97 -2.80 -6.73
N PHE A 138 5.66 -4.08 -6.84
CA PHE A 138 6.55 -5.16 -6.42
C PHE A 138 7.49 -5.54 -7.57
N ARG A 139 8.80 -5.42 -7.35
CA ARG A 139 9.82 -5.88 -8.28
C ARG A 139 10.42 -7.17 -7.76
N ALA A 140 10.33 -8.24 -8.54
CA ALA A 140 10.99 -9.51 -8.24
C ALA A 140 12.18 -9.71 -9.19
N ARG A 141 13.35 -10.06 -8.64
CA ARG A 141 14.50 -10.47 -9.47
C ARG A 141 14.31 -11.92 -9.90
N ARG A 142 14.61 -12.23 -11.15
CA ARG A 142 14.78 -13.62 -11.63
C ARG A 142 16.27 -13.87 -11.76
N CYS A 143 16.76 -14.99 -11.21
CA CYS A 143 18.10 -15.45 -11.58
C CYS A 143 18.00 -16.02 -12.99
N VAL A 144 18.89 -15.58 -13.88
CA VAL A 144 19.11 -16.19 -15.19
C VAL A 144 20.13 -17.30 -15.02
#